data_AF-A0A8U0UCG3-F1
#
_entry.id   AF-A0A8U0UCG3-F1
#
_cell.length_a   1.000
_cell.length_b   1.000
_cell.length_c   1.000
_cell.angle_alpha   90.00
_cell.angle_beta   90.00
_cell.angle_gamma   90.00
#
_symmetry.space_group_name_H-M   'P 1'
#
loop_
_entity.id
_entity.type
_entity.pdbx_description
1 polymer ?
#
loop_
_entity_poly.entity_id
_entity_poly.type
_entity_poly.pdbx_seq_one_letter_code
_entity_poly.pdbx_strand_id
1 'polypeptide(L)'
;MSRVLIVGAGLTGSLCACLLRREMPNKVIVVWDKSRGAGGRMSTSRSPSDASCIVDLGAQYITATTYYAKMHQNFYEELLAHGVLKPLVSSVEGEVMKDGGHKNYVSPTGVSAIVKHFLKQSAGAEVFFDHHVTHIYQKGAIWEVCRKGGAPEQFDAVVLTMPVPQILQLQGDVGSLLEKSQRQQLEAVSYSSRYALGLFYKAQAHIDVPWAAKYISNNPCIRFIAIDDKKRNLESPECGTSMVVHTSVPFGIKHLEEAKEQVEPLILEELNKLLPGLPQPDSIKCQKWRYSQVRSSVADCPGQMTLLSQPLLVCGGDGFTHSNFDGCIESALKVFDVLKHSL
;
A
#
# COMPACT_ATOMS: atom_id res chain seq x y z
N MET A 1 -8.13 -18.85 -23.31
CA MET A 1 -8.35 -17.51 -22.75
C MET A 1 -7.00 -16.95 -22.36
N SER A 2 -6.72 -15.68 -22.67
CA SER A 2 -5.42 -15.09 -22.29
C SER A 2 -5.31 -14.96 -20.76
N ARG A 3 -4.16 -15.37 -20.22
CA ARG A 3 -3.78 -15.33 -18.81
C ARG A 3 -2.93 -14.08 -18.54
N VAL A 4 -3.41 -13.22 -17.65
CA VAL A 4 -2.72 -12.00 -17.22
C VAL A 4 -2.28 -12.17 -15.77
N LEU A 5 -0.97 -12.03 -15.53
CA LEU A 5 -0.42 -11.97 -14.18
C LEU A 5 -0.30 -10.52 -13.72
N ILE A 6 -0.80 -10.23 -12.52
CA ILE A 6 -0.54 -9.00 -11.79
C ILE A 6 0.31 -9.33 -10.56
N VAL A 7 1.52 -8.78 -10.50
CA VAL A 7 2.43 -8.95 -9.38
C VAL A 7 2.25 -7.79 -8.41
N GLY A 8 1.64 -8.08 -7.26
CA GLY A 8 1.31 -7.17 -6.18
C GLY A 8 -0.19 -7.05 -5.92
N ALA A 9 -0.65 -7.51 -4.76
CA ALA A 9 -2.01 -7.30 -4.24
C ALA A 9 -2.10 -6.01 -3.41
N GLY A 10 -1.48 -4.94 -3.92
CA GLY A 10 -1.65 -3.57 -3.43
C GLY A 10 -2.77 -2.82 -4.15
N LEU A 11 -2.96 -1.54 -3.83
CA LEU A 11 -4.04 -0.72 -4.42
C LEU A 11 -4.01 -0.73 -5.96
N THR A 12 -2.89 -0.37 -6.58
CA THR A 12 -2.76 -0.34 -8.05
C THR A 12 -3.05 -1.70 -8.68
N GLY A 13 -2.47 -2.79 -8.17
CA GLY A 13 -2.69 -4.14 -8.70
C GLY A 13 -4.13 -4.62 -8.54
N SER A 14 -4.74 -4.41 -7.37
CA SER A 14 -6.14 -4.77 -7.11
C SER A 14 -7.12 -4.00 -8.01
N LEU A 15 -6.88 -2.70 -8.23
CA LEU A 15 -7.70 -1.89 -9.10
C LEU A 15 -7.51 -2.28 -10.57
N CYS A 16 -6.29 -2.58 -11.00
CA CYS A 16 -6.01 -3.11 -12.33
C CYS A 16 -6.77 -4.42 -12.59
N ALA A 17 -6.75 -5.36 -11.63
CA ALA A 17 -7.53 -6.60 -11.71
C ALA A 17 -9.04 -6.33 -11.81
N CYS A 18 -9.54 -5.37 -11.04
CA CYS A 18 -10.94 -4.95 -11.06
C CYS A 18 -11.33 -4.36 -12.43
N LEU A 19 -10.53 -3.46 -12.99
CA LEU A 19 -10.76 -2.85 -14.29
C LEU A 19 -10.73 -3.88 -15.42
N LEU A 20 -9.73 -4.78 -15.41
CA LEU A 20 -9.66 -5.91 -16.35
C LEU A 20 -10.91 -6.78 -16.28
N ARG A 21 -11.42 -7.10 -15.09
CA ARG A 21 -12.64 -7.91 -14.95
C ARG A 21 -13.86 -7.20 -15.52
N ARG A 22 -14.00 -5.89 -15.27
CA ARG A 22 -15.14 -5.06 -15.73
C ARG A 22 -15.20 -4.99 -17.25
N GLU A 23 -14.05 -4.84 -17.90
CA GLU A 23 -13.97 -4.53 -19.33
C GLU A 23 -13.59 -5.74 -20.21
N MET A 24 -12.95 -6.76 -19.63
CA MET A 24 -12.44 -7.94 -20.34
C MET A 24 -12.79 -9.24 -19.60
N PRO A 25 -14.10 -9.58 -19.45
CA PRO A 25 -14.55 -10.69 -18.61
C PRO A 25 -14.05 -12.07 -19.05
N ASN A 26 -13.55 -12.22 -20.28
CA ASN A 26 -13.05 -13.48 -20.83
C ASN A 26 -11.55 -13.73 -20.56
N LYS A 27 -10.89 -12.88 -19.78
CA LYS A 27 -9.48 -13.05 -19.40
C LYS A 27 -9.36 -13.84 -18.10
N VAL A 28 -8.33 -14.67 -18.01
CA VAL A 28 -7.92 -15.33 -16.77
C VAL A 28 -7.00 -14.36 -16.04
N ILE A 29 -7.41 -13.88 -14.88
CA ILE A 29 -6.68 -12.88 -14.10
C ILE A 29 -6.06 -13.60 -12.91
N VAL A 30 -4.74 -13.54 -12.78
CA VAL A 30 -4.00 -14.10 -11.66
C VAL A 30 -3.28 -12.98 -10.94
N VAL A 31 -3.41 -12.91 -9.61
CA VAL A 31 -2.75 -11.91 -8.78
C VAL A 31 -1.82 -12.62 -7.79
N TRP A 32 -0.54 -12.32 -7.84
CA TRP A 32 0.45 -12.87 -6.91
C TRP A 32 0.98 -11.79 -5.98
N ASP A 33 1.01 -12.08 -4.68
CA ASP A 33 1.69 -11.24 -3.70
C ASP A 33 2.61 -12.09 -2.81
N LYS A 34 3.80 -11.57 -2.53
CA LYS A 34 4.78 -12.22 -1.65
C LYS A 34 4.37 -12.22 -0.18
N SER A 35 3.39 -11.40 0.19
CA SER A 35 2.90 -11.24 1.56
C SER A 35 1.79 -12.24 1.85
N ARG A 36 1.49 -12.46 3.13
CA ARG A 36 0.41 -13.35 3.60
C ARG A 36 -1.01 -12.79 3.41
N GLY A 37 -1.16 -11.63 2.78
CA GLY A 37 -2.44 -10.96 2.61
C GLY A 37 -2.36 -9.68 1.80
N ALA A 38 -3.52 -9.21 1.33
CA ALA A 38 -3.64 -8.02 0.49
C ALA A 38 -3.47 -6.71 1.27
N GLY A 39 -3.09 -5.66 0.54
CA GLY A 39 -3.03 -4.29 1.04
C GLY A 39 -1.71 -3.59 0.73
N GLY A 40 -0.58 -4.33 0.76
CA GLY A 40 0.74 -3.73 0.63
C GLY A 40 0.96 -2.62 1.67
N ARG A 41 1.23 -1.39 1.21
CA ARG A 41 1.36 -0.20 2.08
C ARG A 41 0.03 0.33 2.63
N MET A 42 -1.09 -0.28 2.27
CA MET A 42 -2.42 -0.08 2.87
C MET A 42 -2.80 -1.30 3.72
N SER A 43 -1.83 -1.94 4.39
CA SER A 43 -2.09 -3.10 5.24
C SER A 43 -2.70 -2.70 6.59
N THR A 44 -3.73 -3.43 6.99
CA THR A 44 -4.30 -3.42 8.35
C THR A 44 -3.85 -4.69 9.08
N SER A 45 -3.32 -4.55 10.29
CA SER A 45 -2.99 -5.66 11.19
C SER A 45 -4.09 -5.84 12.22
N ARG A 46 -4.23 -7.06 12.76
CA ARG A 46 -5.18 -7.40 13.83
C ARG A 46 -4.42 -7.80 15.08
N SER A 47 -5.00 -7.58 16.25
CA SER A 47 -4.49 -8.15 17.49
C SER A 47 -4.56 -9.68 17.43
N PRO A 48 -3.53 -10.40 17.92
CA PRO A 48 -3.62 -11.86 18.09
C PRO A 48 -4.70 -12.30 19.07
N SER A 49 -5.02 -11.46 20.06
CA SER A 49 -5.98 -11.75 21.14
C SER A 49 -7.42 -11.31 20.83
N ASP A 50 -7.60 -10.39 19.88
CA ASP A 50 -8.91 -9.87 19.48
C ASP A 50 -8.88 -9.44 18.00
N ALA A 51 -9.56 -10.21 17.14
CA ALA A 51 -9.58 -9.94 15.70
C ALA A 51 -10.34 -8.64 15.33
N SER A 52 -11.18 -8.11 16.23
CA SER A 52 -11.90 -6.84 16.04
C SER A 52 -11.01 -5.62 16.32
N CYS A 53 -10.02 -5.78 17.21
CA CYS A 53 -8.98 -4.79 17.47
C CYS A 53 -7.96 -4.77 16.33
N ILE A 54 -8.02 -3.75 15.49
CA ILE A 54 -7.23 -3.66 14.26
C ILE A 54 -6.51 -2.31 14.17
N VAL A 55 -5.35 -2.30 13.53
CA VAL A 55 -4.52 -1.11 13.35
C VAL A 55 -4.03 -0.98 11.90
N ASP A 56 -4.17 0.19 11.31
CA ASP A 56 -3.60 0.50 10.00
C ASP A 56 -2.10 0.83 10.13
N LEU A 57 -1.22 0.00 9.59
CA LEU A 57 0.24 0.15 9.74
C LEU A 57 0.88 1.08 8.70
N GLY A 58 0.18 1.34 7.60
CA GLY A 58 0.67 2.11 6.46
C GLY A 58 -0.17 3.37 6.25
N ALA A 59 -0.87 3.48 5.12
CA ALA A 59 -1.79 4.60 4.86
C ALA A 59 -2.82 4.76 6.00
N GLN A 60 -3.05 5.99 6.44
CA GLN A 60 -3.85 6.26 7.65
C GLN A 60 -5.27 6.72 7.34
N TYR A 61 -5.40 7.55 6.32
CA TYR A 61 -6.64 8.07 5.78
C TYR A 61 -6.40 8.46 4.31
N ILE A 62 -7.49 8.67 3.57
CA ILE A 62 -7.48 9.05 2.16
C ILE A 62 -7.84 10.53 2.07
N THR A 63 -6.96 11.34 1.47
CA THR A 63 -7.20 12.77 1.26
C THR A 63 -7.52 13.01 -0.20
N ALA A 64 -8.74 13.45 -0.47
CA ALA A 64 -9.17 13.89 -1.80
C ALA A 64 -9.06 15.42 -1.89
N THR A 65 -8.20 15.91 -2.77
CA THR A 65 -8.21 17.32 -3.17
C THR A 65 -9.47 17.60 -4.01
N THR A 66 -9.86 18.86 -4.15
CA THR A 66 -10.99 19.24 -5.05
C THR A 66 -10.80 18.72 -6.48
N TYR A 67 -9.58 18.74 -7.00
CA TYR A 67 -9.23 18.16 -8.29
C TYR A 67 -9.50 16.65 -8.34
N TYR A 68 -8.96 15.88 -7.38
CA TYR A 68 -9.09 14.43 -7.37
C TYR A 68 -10.49 13.93 -7.04
N ALA A 69 -11.20 14.64 -6.17
CA ALA A 69 -12.60 14.34 -5.87
C ALA A 69 -13.48 14.41 -7.14
N LYS A 70 -13.16 15.30 -8.08
CA LYS A 70 -13.84 15.38 -9.38
C LYS A 70 -13.29 14.35 -10.37
N MET A 71 -11.98 14.26 -10.52
CA MET A 71 -11.33 13.39 -11.51
C MET A 71 -11.61 11.90 -11.25
N HIS A 72 -11.60 11.48 -10.00
CA HIS A 72 -11.81 10.09 -9.58
C HIS A 72 -13.16 9.90 -8.87
N GLN A 73 -14.14 10.76 -9.16
CA GLN A 73 -15.46 10.80 -8.50
C GLN A 73 -16.10 9.41 -8.39
N ASN A 74 -16.13 8.65 -9.49
CA ASN A 74 -16.74 7.32 -9.54
C ASN A 74 -16.11 6.34 -8.52
N PHE A 75 -14.80 6.40 -8.29
CA PHE A 75 -14.13 5.52 -7.32
C PHE A 75 -14.46 5.92 -5.88
N TYR A 76 -14.51 7.22 -5.58
CA TYR A 76 -14.93 7.71 -4.28
C TYR A 76 -16.40 7.37 -3.98
N GLU A 77 -17.29 7.61 -4.93
CA GLU A 77 -18.72 7.30 -4.81
C GLU A 77 -18.96 5.80 -4.64
N GLU A 78 -18.28 4.96 -5.42
CA GLU A 78 -18.36 3.50 -5.29
C GLU A 78 -17.96 3.05 -3.88
N LEU A 79 -16.80 3.51 -3.38
CA LEU A 79 -16.29 3.12 -2.07
C LEU A 79 -17.15 3.66 -0.92
N LEU A 80 -17.74 4.84 -1.07
CA LEU A 80 -18.70 5.42 -0.11
C LEU A 80 -20.01 4.64 -0.10
N ALA A 81 -20.57 4.33 -1.27
CA ALA A 81 -21.82 3.59 -1.40
C ALA A 81 -21.74 2.17 -0.80
N HIS A 82 -20.58 1.52 -0.90
CA HIS A 82 -20.32 0.21 -0.30
C HIS A 82 -19.89 0.28 1.18
N GLY A 83 -19.81 1.48 1.76
CA GLY A 83 -19.37 1.68 3.16
C GLY A 83 -17.90 1.34 3.40
N VAL A 84 -17.10 1.17 2.35
CA VAL A 84 -15.66 0.89 2.40
C VAL A 84 -14.90 2.14 2.85
N LEU A 85 -15.37 3.32 2.44
CA LEU A 85 -14.94 4.62 2.94
C LEU A 85 -16.07 5.31 3.69
N LYS A 86 -15.69 6.15 4.66
CA LYS A 86 -16.55 7.14 5.32
C LYS A 86 -15.77 8.44 5.53
N PRO A 87 -16.43 9.61 5.60
CA PRO A 87 -15.75 10.85 5.96
C PRO A 87 -15.02 10.72 7.30
N LEU A 88 -13.80 11.26 7.38
CA LEU A 88 -13.08 11.41 8.63
C LEU A 88 -13.68 12.59 9.39
N VAL A 89 -14.31 12.31 10.54
CA VAL A 89 -14.93 13.31 11.42
C VAL A 89 -14.13 13.54 12.70
N SER A 90 -13.22 12.62 13.04
CA SER A 90 -12.39 12.71 14.24
C SER A 90 -11.25 13.72 14.06
N SER A 91 -10.79 14.32 15.17
CA SER A 91 -9.77 15.37 15.15
C SER A 91 -8.37 14.86 14.78
N VAL A 92 -7.71 15.57 13.85
CA VAL A 92 -6.31 15.35 13.48
C VAL A 92 -5.51 16.61 13.82
N GLU A 93 -4.69 16.54 14.87
CA GLU A 93 -3.86 17.65 15.31
C GLU A 93 -2.61 17.79 14.42
N GLY A 94 -2.26 19.02 14.03
CA GLY A 94 -1.09 19.29 13.20
C GLY A 94 -1.26 18.90 11.73
N GLU A 95 -2.49 18.59 11.30
CA GLU A 95 -2.81 18.49 9.88
C GLU A 95 -2.67 19.87 9.22
N VAL A 96 -1.95 19.91 8.09
CA VAL A 96 -1.84 21.13 7.29
C VAL A 96 -2.98 21.14 6.30
N MET A 97 -3.92 22.07 6.48
CA MET A 97 -4.93 22.37 5.47
C MET A 97 -4.24 22.98 4.26
N LYS A 98 -4.34 22.33 3.09
CA LYS A 98 -3.85 22.92 1.84
C LYS A 98 -4.87 23.93 1.32
N ASP A 99 -4.38 25.04 0.79
CA ASP A 99 -5.22 26.01 0.08
C ASP A 99 -6.01 25.32 -1.04
N GLY A 100 -7.30 25.64 -1.13
CA GLY A 100 -8.21 25.04 -2.12
C GLY A 100 -9.11 23.91 -1.60
N GLY A 101 -8.98 23.52 -0.33
CA GLY A 101 -9.86 22.57 0.36
C GLY A 101 -9.62 21.10 -0.01
N HIS A 102 -9.88 20.22 0.95
CA HIS A 102 -9.80 18.78 0.77
C HIS A 102 -10.83 18.05 1.64
N LYS A 103 -11.11 16.80 1.31
CA LYS A 103 -11.93 15.89 2.12
C LYS A 103 -11.09 14.71 2.54
N ASN A 104 -11.14 14.36 3.82
CA ASN A 104 -10.50 13.19 4.36
C ASN A 104 -11.51 12.07 4.56
N TYR A 105 -11.07 10.84 4.28
CA TYR A 105 -11.86 9.63 4.45
C TYR A 105 -11.07 8.57 5.19
N VAL A 106 -11.77 7.76 5.98
CA VAL A 106 -11.22 6.58 6.65
C VAL A 106 -12.00 5.34 6.21
N SER A 107 -11.38 4.17 6.38
CA SER A 107 -12.08 2.90 6.20
C SER A 107 -12.49 2.32 7.56
N PRO A 108 -13.81 2.12 7.82
CA PRO A 108 -14.28 1.61 9.11
C PRO A 108 -13.71 0.24 9.49
N THR A 109 -13.43 -0.60 8.50
CA THR A 109 -12.90 -1.96 8.67
C THR A 109 -11.40 -2.06 8.41
N GLY A 110 -10.69 -0.93 8.52
CA GLY A 110 -9.26 -0.79 8.24
C GLY A 110 -8.96 -0.51 6.77
N VAL A 111 -7.92 0.27 6.50
CA VAL A 111 -7.57 0.79 5.17
C VAL A 111 -7.36 -0.30 4.11
N SER A 112 -6.99 -1.53 4.53
CA SER A 112 -6.87 -2.68 3.61
C SER A 112 -8.20 -3.10 2.98
N ALA A 113 -9.34 -2.68 3.52
CA ALA A 113 -10.66 -2.97 2.97
C ALA A 113 -10.86 -2.37 1.57
N ILE A 114 -10.18 -1.26 1.25
CA ILE A 114 -10.21 -0.66 -0.09
C ILE A 114 -9.62 -1.63 -1.13
N VAL A 115 -8.45 -2.19 -0.84
CA VAL A 115 -7.77 -3.16 -1.72
C VAL A 115 -8.59 -4.45 -1.82
N LYS A 116 -9.13 -4.93 -0.70
CA LYS A 116 -9.97 -6.13 -0.66
C LYS A 116 -11.28 -5.94 -1.43
N HIS A 117 -11.86 -4.74 -1.41
CA HIS A 117 -13.04 -4.40 -2.20
C HIS A 117 -12.74 -4.56 -3.69
N PHE A 118 -11.66 -3.98 -4.21
CA PHE A 118 -11.31 -4.13 -5.63
C PHE A 118 -10.97 -5.58 -6.01
N LEU A 119 -10.27 -6.34 -5.16
CA LEU A 119 -10.06 -7.78 -5.40
C LEU A 119 -11.37 -8.59 -5.42
N LYS A 120 -12.35 -8.22 -4.58
CA LYS A 120 -13.69 -8.83 -4.61
C LYS A 120 -14.44 -8.46 -5.88
N GLN A 121 -14.33 -7.22 -6.34
CA GLN A 121 -14.92 -6.74 -7.60
C GLN A 121 -14.26 -7.36 -8.83
N SER A 122 -13.02 -7.84 -8.72
CA SER A 122 -12.38 -8.67 -9.76
C SER A 122 -12.83 -10.14 -9.74
N ALA A 123 -14.12 -10.40 -9.49
CA ALA A 123 -14.70 -11.74 -9.31
C ALA A 123 -14.15 -12.76 -10.33
N GLY A 124 -13.68 -13.91 -9.85
CA GLY A 124 -13.04 -14.94 -10.68
C GLY A 124 -11.55 -14.71 -10.96
N ALA A 125 -10.93 -13.66 -10.41
CA ALA A 125 -9.47 -13.57 -10.34
C ALA A 125 -8.91 -14.56 -9.31
N GLU A 126 -7.83 -15.24 -9.66
CA GLU A 126 -7.12 -16.17 -8.78
C GLU A 126 -6.06 -15.39 -7.99
N VAL A 127 -6.28 -15.19 -6.69
CA VAL A 127 -5.38 -14.40 -5.85
C VAL A 127 -4.56 -15.33 -4.95
N PHE A 128 -3.24 -15.31 -5.12
CA PHE A 128 -2.31 -16.13 -4.36
C PHE A 128 -1.36 -15.29 -3.51
N PHE A 129 -1.39 -15.56 -2.21
CA PHE A 129 -0.46 -15.00 -1.22
C PHE A 129 0.75 -15.92 -1.03
N ASP A 130 1.81 -15.41 -0.41
CA ASP A 130 3.09 -16.11 -0.28
C ASP A 130 3.71 -16.52 -1.64
N HIS A 131 3.33 -15.82 -2.71
CA HIS A 131 3.83 -16.01 -4.08
C HIS A 131 4.83 -14.90 -4.43
N HIS A 132 6.08 -15.10 -4.03
CA HIS A 132 7.17 -14.16 -4.31
C HIS A 132 7.77 -14.42 -5.70
N VAL A 133 7.46 -13.58 -6.68
CA VAL A 133 8.12 -13.59 -7.99
C VAL A 133 9.61 -13.30 -7.85
N THR A 134 10.43 -14.09 -8.53
CA THR A 134 11.90 -14.00 -8.48
C THR A 134 12.52 -13.84 -9.86
N HIS A 135 11.97 -14.52 -10.87
CA HIS A 135 12.47 -14.48 -12.24
C HIS A 135 11.32 -14.34 -13.23
N ILE A 136 11.57 -13.67 -14.34
CA ILE A 136 10.67 -13.61 -15.49
C ILE A 136 11.50 -13.83 -16.75
N TYR A 137 11.13 -14.84 -17.54
CA TYR A 137 11.80 -15.19 -18.79
C TYR A 137 10.86 -15.03 -19.97
N GLN A 138 11.36 -14.49 -21.07
CA GLN A 138 10.62 -14.45 -22.33
C GLN A 138 10.79 -15.79 -23.05
N LYS A 139 9.69 -16.53 -23.26
CA LYS A 139 9.67 -17.79 -24.01
C LYS A 139 8.85 -17.61 -25.28
N GLY A 140 9.44 -16.94 -26.28
CA GLY A 140 8.74 -16.59 -27.52
C GLY A 140 7.63 -15.57 -27.26
N ALA A 141 6.37 -15.97 -27.48
CA ALA A 141 5.19 -15.11 -27.33
C ALA A 141 4.53 -15.21 -25.95
N ILE A 142 5.17 -15.84 -24.97
CA ILE A 142 4.66 -15.98 -23.59
C ILE A 142 5.75 -15.65 -22.57
N TRP A 143 5.31 -15.28 -21.37
CA TRP A 143 6.15 -15.12 -20.20
C TRP A 143 6.16 -16.39 -19.37
N GLU A 144 7.35 -16.86 -18.98
CA GLU A 144 7.52 -17.86 -17.93
C GLU A 144 7.95 -17.13 -16.64
N VAL A 145 7.13 -17.22 -15.60
CA VAL A 145 7.32 -16.50 -14.33
C VAL A 145 7.61 -17.50 -13.21
N CYS A 146 8.77 -17.33 -12.57
CA CYS A 146 9.21 -18.16 -11.46
C CYS A 146 8.95 -17.50 -10.12
N ARG A 147 8.40 -18.26 -9.17
CA ARG A 147 8.24 -17.83 -7.77
C ARG A 147 9.15 -18.62 -6.83
N LYS A 148 9.46 -18.04 -5.68
CA LYS A 148 10.27 -18.70 -4.64
C LYS A 148 9.62 -20.01 -4.20
N GLY A 149 10.33 -21.13 -4.36
CA GLY A 149 9.90 -22.44 -3.89
C GLY A 149 8.71 -23.06 -4.64
N GLY A 150 8.40 -22.59 -5.86
CA GLY A 150 7.32 -23.11 -6.68
C GLY A 150 7.75 -23.41 -8.12
N ALA A 151 6.91 -24.17 -8.84
CA ALA A 151 7.11 -24.39 -10.27
C ALA A 151 6.88 -23.08 -11.06
N PRO A 152 7.57 -22.88 -12.20
CA PRO A 152 7.27 -21.78 -13.11
C PRO A 152 5.86 -21.89 -13.69
N GLU A 153 5.22 -20.75 -13.94
CA GLU A 153 3.92 -20.69 -14.63
C GLU A 153 3.98 -19.73 -15.82
N GLN A 154 3.07 -19.94 -16.78
CA GLN A 154 3.05 -19.20 -18.05
C GLN A 154 1.91 -18.20 -18.13
N PHE A 155 2.20 -17.03 -18.70
CA PHE A 155 1.27 -15.91 -18.85
C PHE A 155 1.46 -15.21 -20.19
N ASP A 156 0.38 -14.67 -20.77
CA ASP A 156 0.44 -13.90 -22.02
C ASP A 156 0.83 -12.44 -21.77
N ALA A 157 0.53 -11.92 -20.57
CA ALA A 157 0.92 -10.59 -20.14
C ALA A 157 1.25 -10.56 -18.64
N VAL A 158 2.20 -9.70 -18.28
CA VAL A 158 2.63 -9.50 -16.90
C VAL A 158 2.60 -8.01 -16.54
N VAL A 159 1.97 -7.70 -15.40
CA VAL A 159 1.91 -6.37 -14.80
C VAL A 159 2.70 -6.38 -13.49
N LEU A 160 3.66 -5.47 -13.35
CA LEU A 160 4.47 -5.31 -12.15
C LEU A 160 4.03 -4.06 -11.37
N THR A 161 3.51 -4.23 -10.16
CA THR A 161 3.01 -3.11 -9.32
C THR A 161 3.76 -2.93 -7.99
N MET A 162 4.81 -3.72 -7.76
CA MET A 162 5.69 -3.56 -6.60
C MET A 162 6.59 -2.31 -6.75
N PRO A 163 7.16 -1.77 -5.64
CA PRO A 163 8.08 -0.64 -5.71
C PRO A 163 9.22 -0.85 -6.72
N VAL A 164 9.61 0.20 -7.43
CA VAL A 164 10.58 0.13 -8.55
C VAL A 164 11.90 -0.59 -8.18
N PRO A 165 12.51 -0.39 -6.99
CA PRO A 165 13.70 -1.15 -6.59
C PRO A 165 13.49 -2.68 -6.55
N GLN A 166 12.26 -3.15 -6.28
CA GLN A 166 11.94 -4.58 -6.31
C GLN A 166 11.80 -5.10 -7.75
N ILE A 167 11.38 -4.25 -8.70
CA ILE A 167 11.37 -4.57 -10.14
C ILE A 167 12.81 -4.74 -10.63
N LEU A 168 13.69 -3.81 -10.27
CA LEU A 168 15.12 -3.86 -10.64
C LEU A 168 15.88 -5.05 -10.03
N GLN A 169 15.33 -5.67 -8.97
CA GLN A 169 15.88 -6.87 -8.33
C GLN A 169 15.42 -8.19 -8.98
N LEU A 170 14.45 -8.14 -9.91
CA LEU A 170 14.00 -9.33 -10.63
C LEU A 170 15.14 -9.90 -11.48
N GLN A 171 15.27 -11.21 -11.44
CA GLN A 171 16.22 -11.97 -12.26
C GLN A 171 15.54 -12.44 -13.56
N GLY A 172 16.31 -13.09 -14.44
CA GLY A 172 15.85 -13.46 -15.78
C GLY A 172 16.02 -12.34 -16.79
N ASP A 173 15.10 -12.22 -17.74
CA ASP A 173 15.27 -11.39 -18.93
C ASP A 173 14.84 -9.92 -18.71
N VAL A 174 14.15 -9.61 -17.61
CA VAL A 174 13.66 -8.24 -17.29
C VAL A 174 14.80 -7.23 -17.36
N GLY A 175 15.96 -7.55 -16.78
CA GLY A 175 17.10 -6.64 -16.74
C GLY A 175 17.70 -6.35 -18.13
N SER A 176 17.72 -7.34 -19.03
CA SER A 176 18.21 -7.20 -20.40
C SER A 176 17.22 -6.56 -21.35
N LEU A 177 15.92 -6.63 -21.05
CA LEU A 177 14.86 -6.00 -21.84
C LEU A 177 14.80 -4.48 -21.65
N LEU A 178 15.30 -3.97 -20.52
CA LEU A 178 15.31 -2.54 -20.24
C LEU A 178 16.25 -1.81 -21.20
N GLU A 179 15.70 -0.86 -21.96
CA GLU A 179 16.51 0.12 -22.67
C GLU A 179 17.37 0.92 -21.67
N LYS A 180 18.51 1.44 -22.14
CA LYS A 180 19.42 2.22 -21.28
C LYS A 180 18.72 3.42 -20.63
N SER A 181 17.85 4.11 -21.37
CA SER A 181 17.04 5.22 -20.90
C SER A 181 16.06 4.79 -19.81
N GLN A 182 15.30 3.71 -20.04
CA GLN A 182 14.35 3.15 -19.09
C GLN A 182 15.04 2.73 -17.79
N ARG A 183 16.18 2.04 -17.90
CA ARG A 183 17.00 1.65 -16.75
C ARG A 183 17.42 2.86 -15.91
N GLN A 184 17.96 3.90 -16.55
CA GLN A 184 18.36 5.13 -15.86
C GLN A 184 17.18 5.82 -15.16
N GLN A 185 16.01 5.88 -15.81
CA GLN A 185 14.79 6.45 -15.22
C GLN A 185 14.32 5.65 -14.01
N LEU A 186 14.34 4.32 -14.05
CA LEU A 186 13.96 3.45 -12.93
C LEU A 186 14.97 3.53 -11.77
N GLU A 187 16.27 3.58 -12.06
CA GLU A 187 17.33 3.70 -11.05
C GLU A 187 17.30 5.07 -10.33
N ALA A 188 16.77 6.11 -10.97
CA ALA A 188 16.55 7.42 -10.36
C ALA A 188 15.36 7.48 -9.39
N VAL A 189 14.49 6.47 -9.40
CA VAL A 189 13.33 6.41 -8.49
C VAL A 189 13.80 6.18 -7.07
N SER A 190 13.36 7.04 -6.15
CA SER A 190 13.75 6.96 -4.75
C SER A 190 12.54 6.95 -3.83
N TYR A 191 12.66 6.22 -2.73
CA TYR A 191 11.65 6.11 -1.68
C TYR A 191 12.24 6.53 -0.34
N SER A 192 11.41 7.12 0.51
CA SER A 192 11.67 7.26 1.94
C SER A 192 11.56 5.91 2.65
N SER A 193 12.16 5.81 3.84
CA SER A 193 12.02 4.65 4.73
C SER A 193 11.47 5.07 6.09
N ARG A 194 10.59 4.25 6.67
CA ARG A 194 10.00 4.46 8.00
C ARG A 194 9.77 3.14 8.72
N TYR A 195 9.67 3.19 10.04
CA TYR A 195 9.05 2.15 10.84
C TYR A 195 7.63 2.56 11.23
N ALA A 196 6.77 1.57 11.40
CA ALA A 196 5.46 1.68 12.01
C ALA A 196 5.33 0.68 13.16
N LEU A 197 4.93 1.15 14.34
CA LEU A 197 4.53 0.28 15.44
C LEU A 197 3.01 0.31 15.56
N GLY A 198 2.37 -0.86 15.46
CA GLY A 198 1.00 -1.06 15.89
C GLY A 198 1.00 -1.59 17.31
N LEU A 199 0.37 -0.87 18.24
CA LEU A 199 0.23 -1.24 19.65
C LEU A 199 -1.22 -1.64 19.88
N PHE A 200 -1.45 -2.82 20.42
CA PHE A 200 -2.78 -3.33 20.75
C PHE A 200 -2.93 -3.39 22.26
N TYR A 201 -4.05 -2.92 22.78
CA TYR A 201 -4.34 -2.90 24.20
C TYR A 201 -5.57 -3.76 24.49
N LYS A 202 -5.67 -4.27 25.72
CA LYS A 202 -6.86 -5.01 26.16
C LYS A 202 -8.07 -4.07 26.26
N ALA A 203 -9.27 -4.65 26.29
CA ALA A 203 -10.49 -3.92 26.64
C ALA A 203 -10.27 -3.15 27.96
N GLN A 204 -10.95 -2.01 28.10
CA GLN A 204 -10.82 -1.07 29.23
C GLN A 204 -9.50 -0.31 29.35
N ALA A 205 -8.48 -0.61 28.53
CA ALA A 205 -7.31 0.26 28.45
C ALA A 205 -7.73 1.65 27.96
N HIS A 206 -7.30 2.69 28.69
CA HIS A 206 -7.67 4.06 28.39
C HIS A 206 -6.44 4.84 27.91
N ILE A 207 -6.57 5.50 26.76
CA ILE A 207 -5.57 6.41 26.21
C ILE A 207 -6.18 7.80 26.18
N ASP A 208 -5.87 8.60 27.20
CA ASP A 208 -6.45 9.92 27.39
C ASP A 208 -5.71 10.97 26.56
N VAL A 209 -6.16 11.15 25.31
CA VAL A 209 -5.69 12.20 24.42
C VAL A 209 -6.87 12.89 23.72
N PRO A 210 -6.84 14.23 23.52
CA PRO A 210 -7.96 14.97 22.94
C PRO A 210 -8.09 14.79 21.42
N TRP A 211 -7.08 14.20 20.77
CA TRP A 211 -7.01 13.99 19.34
C TRP A 211 -7.20 12.51 18.97
N ALA A 212 -7.64 12.25 17.74
CA ALA A 212 -7.65 10.89 17.20
C ALA A 212 -6.34 10.56 16.47
N ALA A 213 -5.72 11.57 15.86
CA ALA A 213 -4.38 11.49 15.29
C ALA A 213 -3.61 12.79 15.51
N LYS A 214 -2.28 12.71 15.55
CA LYS A 214 -1.40 13.85 15.77
C LYS A 214 -0.13 13.76 14.93
N TYR A 215 0.12 14.82 14.17
CA TYR A 215 1.40 15.06 13.50
C TYR A 215 2.38 15.74 14.45
N ILE A 216 3.59 15.21 14.54
CA ILE A 216 4.68 15.71 15.38
C ILE A 216 5.80 16.20 14.49
N SER A 217 6.08 17.51 14.48
CA SER A 217 7.11 18.12 13.62
C SER A 217 8.50 18.13 14.26
N ASN A 218 8.57 18.31 15.58
CA ASN A 218 9.82 18.54 16.31
C ASN A 218 10.20 17.33 17.18
N ASN A 219 10.31 16.14 16.58
CA ASN A 219 10.78 14.94 17.27
C ASN A 219 11.74 14.13 16.37
N PRO A 220 12.89 13.67 16.90
CA PRO A 220 13.90 12.98 16.08
C PRO A 220 13.42 11.60 15.61
N CYS A 221 12.57 10.92 16.37
CA CYS A 221 12.13 9.56 16.09
C CYS A 221 10.69 9.50 15.56
N ILE A 222 9.70 10.13 16.17
CA ILE A 222 8.28 9.96 15.88
C ILE A 222 7.74 11.12 15.03
N ARG A 223 7.03 10.81 13.94
CA ARG A 223 6.40 11.82 13.06
C ARG A 223 4.89 11.90 13.22
N PHE A 224 4.25 10.78 13.57
CA PHE A 224 2.80 10.68 13.59
C PHE A 224 2.35 9.60 14.57
N ILE A 225 1.26 9.87 15.28
CA ILE A 225 0.57 8.92 16.16
C ILE A 225 -0.93 8.96 15.82
N ALA A 226 -1.59 7.81 15.82
CA ALA A 226 -3.05 7.74 15.77
C ALA A 226 -3.60 6.66 16.71
N ILE A 227 -4.73 6.98 17.35
CA ILE A 227 -5.57 6.01 18.05
C ILE A 227 -6.58 5.51 17.03
N ASP A 228 -6.40 4.27 16.54
CA ASP A 228 -6.94 3.84 15.25
C ASP A 228 -8.46 3.65 15.27
N ASP A 229 -9.00 3.14 16.38
CA ASP A 229 -10.44 3.03 16.68
C ASP A 229 -11.10 4.42 16.83
N LYS A 230 -10.47 5.36 17.55
CA LYS A 230 -10.92 6.76 17.65
C LYS A 230 -10.88 7.49 16.30
N LYS A 231 -9.84 7.28 15.50
CA LYS A 231 -9.72 7.81 14.12
C LYS A 231 -10.85 7.32 13.23
N ARG A 232 -11.30 6.08 13.41
CA ARG A 232 -12.43 5.50 12.67
C ARG A 232 -13.80 5.81 13.28
N ASN A 233 -13.83 6.48 14.44
CA ASN A 233 -15.04 6.74 15.22
C ASN A 233 -15.80 5.46 15.60
N LEU A 234 -15.06 4.46 16.10
CA LEU A 234 -15.55 3.13 16.48
C LEU A 234 -15.05 2.69 17.87
N GLU A 235 -14.81 3.64 18.77
CA GLU A 235 -14.44 3.34 20.16
C GLU A 235 -15.56 2.51 20.82
N SER A 236 -15.18 1.43 21.50
CA SER A 236 -16.11 0.56 22.24
C SER A 236 -15.45 0.11 23.54
N PRO A 237 -16.14 0.21 24.70
CA PRO A 237 -15.64 -0.31 25.97
C PRO A 237 -15.42 -1.83 25.97
N GLU A 238 -16.09 -2.55 25.08
CA GLU A 238 -16.06 -4.02 24.97
C GLU A 238 -14.87 -4.53 24.14
N CYS A 239 -14.29 -3.67 23.30
CA CYS A 239 -13.18 -4.01 22.42
C CYS A 239 -11.88 -3.34 22.89
N GLY A 240 -10.74 -3.94 22.56
CA GLY A 240 -9.44 -3.31 22.79
C GLY A 240 -9.23 -2.07 21.92
N THR A 241 -8.56 -1.05 22.46
CA THR A 241 -8.09 0.10 21.66
C THR A 241 -6.76 -0.23 20.98
N SER A 242 -6.41 0.50 19.92
CA SER A 242 -5.14 0.33 19.22
C SER A 242 -4.52 1.66 18.82
N MET A 243 -3.19 1.72 18.83
CA MET A 243 -2.42 2.89 18.43
C MET A 243 -1.45 2.52 17.33
N VAL A 244 -1.29 3.40 16.34
CA VAL A 244 -0.15 3.36 15.41
C VAL A 244 0.80 4.51 15.68
N VAL A 245 2.10 4.21 15.60
CA VAL A 245 3.19 5.18 15.65
C VAL A 245 3.98 5.06 14.36
N HIS A 246 4.16 6.16 13.63
CA HIS A 246 5.07 6.22 12.49
C HIS A 246 6.31 7.03 12.83
N THR A 247 7.48 6.46 12.52
CA THR A 247 8.75 7.16 12.73
C THR A 247 8.96 8.24 11.68
N SER A 248 9.83 9.21 11.95
CA SER A 248 10.42 10.15 11.01
C SER A 248 11.19 9.42 9.91
N VAL A 249 11.38 10.09 8.76
CA VAL A 249 12.20 9.54 7.68
C VAL A 249 13.68 9.46 8.07
N PRO A 250 14.29 10.48 8.70
CA PRO A 250 15.67 10.37 9.16
C PRO A 250 15.91 9.17 10.08
N PHE A 251 15.00 8.91 11.03
CA PHE A 251 15.07 7.74 11.90
C PHE A 251 14.96 6.43 11.11
N GLY A 252 13.98 6.34 10.20
CA GLY A 252 13.78 5.14 9.38
C GLY A 252 14.95 4.81 8.45
N ILE A 253 15.65 5.82 7.93
CA ILE A 253 16.88 5.64 7.14
C ILE A 253 18.04 5.20 8.04
N LYS A 254 18.23 5.86 9.19
CA LYS A 254 19.32 5.54 10.13
C LYS A 254 19.29 4.08 10.56
N HIS A 255 18.11 3.56 10.88
CA HIS A 255 17.92 2.21 11.42
C HIS A 255 17.45 1.19 10.35
N LEU A 256 17.69 1.46 9.06
CA LEU A 256 17.09 0.71 7.96
C LEU A 256 17.54 -0.76 7.92
N GLU A 257 18.83 -1.02 8.17
CA GLU A 257 19.43 -2.35 8.13
C GLU A 257 19.34 -3.10 9.46
N GLU A 258 18.93 -2.43 10.55
CA GLU A 258 18.83 -3.02 11.89
C GLU A 258 17.65 -3.98 12.03
N ALA A 259 17.74 -4.94 12.94
CA ALA A 259 16.65 -5.87 13.22
C ALA A 259 15.47 -5.14 13.89
N LYS A 260 14.23 -5.57 13.64
CA LYS A 260 13.04 -4.87 14.18
C LYS A 260 13.04 -4.86 15.70
N GLU A 261 13.54 -5.95 16.28
CA GLU A 261 13.64 -6.23 17.71
C GLU A 261 14.63 -5.28 18.41
N GLN A 262 15.58 -4.71 17.67
CA GLN A 262 16.53 -3.71 18.17
C GLN A 262 15.95 -2.29 18.10
N VAL A 263 15.14 -2.00 17.08
CA VAL A 263 14.59 -0.66 16.81
C VAL A 263 13.31 -0.41 17.59
N GLU A 264 12.49 -1.43 17.81
CA GLU A 264 11.21 -1.32 18.52
C GLU A 264 11.35 -0.67 19.92
N PRO A 265 12.29 -1.09 20.79
CA PRO A 265 12.48 -0.46 22.10
C PRO A 265 12.82 1.03 22.02
N LEU A 266 13.58 1.46 21.01
CA LEU A 266 13.95 2.87 20.81
C LEU A 266 12.73 3.74 20.50
N ILE A 267 11.80 3.21 19.68
CA ILE A 267 10.56 3.91 19.33
C ILE A 267 9.63 3.97 20.55
N LEU A 268 9.55 2.89 21.33
CA LEU A 268 8.73 2.84 22.56
C LEU A 268 9.25 3.80 23.63
N GLU A 269 10.57 3.91 23.79
CA GLU A 269 11.17 4.87 24.73
C GLU A 269 10.79 6.31 24.35
N GLU A 270 10.88 6.67 23.06
CA GLU A 270 10.48 8.00 22.62
C GLU A 270 8.97 8.24 22.74
N LEU A 271 8.15 7.21 22.47
CA LEU A 271 6.71 7.30 22.66
C LEU A 271 6.36 7.60 24.12
N ASN A 272 7.00 6.93 25.08
CA ASN A 272 6.77 7.15 26.50
C ASN A 272 7.20 8.55 26.96
N LYS A 273 8.20 9.17 26.32
CA LYS A 273 8.56 10.57 26.57
C LYS A 273 7.47 11.53 26.07
N LEU A 274 6.85 11.22 24.93
CA LEU A 274 5.80 12.06 24.34
C LEU A 274 4.44 11.89 25.01
N LEU A 275 4.11 10.67 25.44
CA LEU A 275 2.86 10.29 26.08
C LEU A 275 3.19 9.47 27.35
N PRO A 276 3.60 10.15 28.45
CA PRO A 276 3.92 9.46 29.68
C PRO A 276 2.67 8.83 30.29
N GLY A 277 2.83 7.63 30.86
CA GLY A 277 1.74 6.92 31.55
C GLY A 277 0.82 6.12 30.63
N LEU A 278 1.21 5.88 29.37
CA LEU A 278 0.50 4.92 28.52
C LEU A 278 0.46 3.54 29.20
N PRO A 279 -0.68 2.82 29.11
CA PRO A 279 -0.75 1.45 29.59
C PRO A 279 0.23 0.55 28.82
N GLN A 280 0.60 -0.59 29.42
CA GLN A 280 1.41 -1.57 28.70
C GLN A 280 0.57 -2.21 27.57
N PRO A 281 1.06 -2.23 26.32
CA PRO A 281 0.37 -2.93 25.24
C PRO A 281 0.35 -4.45 25.47
N ASP A 282 -0.74 -5.10 25.11
CA ASP A 282 -0.91 -6.56 25.13
C ASP A 282 -0.06 -7.23 24.04
N SER A 283 0.02 -6.60 22.88
CA SER A 283 0.90 -7.04 21.79
C SER A 283 1.36 -5.86 20.94
N ILE A 284 2.50 -6.06 20.27
CA ILE A 284 3.12 -5.06 19.41
C ILE A 284 3.38 -5.66 18.04
N LYS A 285 3.11 -4.88 17.00
CA LYS A 285 3.44 -5.19 15.62
C LYS A 285 4.41 -4.15 15.06
N CYS A 286 5.68 -4.51 14.98
CA CYS A 286 6.68 -3.70 14.28
C CYS A 286 6.72 -4.00 12.77
N GLN A 287 6.56 -2.95 11.96
CA GLN A 287 6.60 -3.00 10.51
C GLN A 287 7.65 -2.04 9.96
N LYS A 288 8.54 -2.57 9.12
CA LYS A 288 9.58 -1.80 8.44
C LYS A 288 9.14 -1.51 7.00
N TRP A 289 8.88 -0.25 6.70
CA TRP A 289 8.61 0.22 5.34
C TRP A 289 9.91 0.71 4.70
N ARG A 290 10.72 -0.21 4.17
CA ARG A 290 11.95 0.14 3.42
C ARG A 290 11.64 1.09 2.28
N TYR A 291 10.55 0.82 1.55
CA TYR A 291 10.02 1.68 0.51
C TYR A 291 8.67 2.21 0.99
N SER A 292 8.68 3.32 1.73
CA SER A 292 7.48 3.92 2.33
C SER A 292 6.74 4.79 1.31
N GLN A 293 7.25 5.99 1.04
CA GLN A 293 6.69 6.95 0.07
C GLN A 293 7.74 7.38 -0.94
N VAL A 294 7.35 7.53 -2.20
CA VAL A 294 8.15 8.05 -3.30
C VAL A 294 8.61 9.47 -2.97
N ARG A 295 9.90 9.71 -3.16
CA ARG A 295 10.53 11.03 -3.11
C ARG A 295 10.80 11.57 -4.51
N SER A 296 11.19 10.69 -5.42
CA SER A 296 11.39 10.98 -6.83
C SER A 296 10.73 9.86 -7.63
N SER A 297 9.73 10.21 -8.43
CA SER A 297 9.05 9.28 -9.34
C SER A 297 9.84 9.12 -10.64
N VAL A 298 9.43 8.18 -11.48
CA VAL A 298 9.93 8.04 -12.85
C VAL A 298 9.66 9.34 -13.62
N ALA A 299 10.69 9.86 -14.29
CA ALA A 299 10.59 11.06 -15.12
C ALA A 299 9.90 10.75 -16.45
N ASP A 300 9.10 11.70 -16.96
CA ASP A 300 8.50 11.69 -18.31
C ASP A 300 7.69 10.44 -18.69
N CYS A 301 7.26 9.65 -17.70
CA CYS A 301 6.54 8.39 -17.89
C CYS A 301 5.36 8.28 -16.92
N PRO A 302 4.34 9.17 -17.05
CA PRO A 302 3.29 9.28 -16.04
C PRO A 302 2.40 8.04 -16.03
N GLY A 303 2.34 7.37 -14.88
CA GLY A 303 1.39 6.31 -14.59
C GLY A 303 1.86 4.89 -14.88
N GLN A 304 2.68 4.65 -15.89
CA GLN A 304 3.14 3.30 -16.26
C GLN A 304 4.40 3.36 -17.14
N MET A 305 5.15 2.26 -17.20
CA MET A 305 6.22 2.05 -18.20
C MET A 305 6.10 0.66 -18.84
N THR A 306 5.86 0.61 -20.15
CA THR A 306 5.90 -0.63 -20.93
C THR A 306 7.34 -1.03 -21.21
N LEU A 307 7.76 -2.20 -20.70
CA LEU A 307 9.11 -2.74 -20.91
C LEU A 307 9.19 -3.54 -22.22
N LEU A 308 8.13 -4.28 -22.55
CA LEU A 308 7.99 -4.98 -23.82
C LEU A 308 6.52 -4.99 -24.23
N SER A 309 6.23 -4.76 -25.51
CA SER A 309 4.86 -4.71 -26.03
C SER A 309 4.28 -6.07 -26.38
N GLN A 310 5.11 -7.03 -26.82
CA GLN A 310 4.69 -8.38 -27.20
C GLN A 310 5.78 -9.44 -26.88
N PRO A 311 5.51 -10.40 -25.98
CA PRO A 311 4.36 -10.41 -25.05
C PRO A 311 4.42 -9.22 -24.09
N LEU A 312 3.27 -8.75 -23.60
CA LEU A 312 3.20 -7.51 -22.83
C LEU A 312 3.85 -7.66 -21.45
N LEU A 313 4.83 -6.81 -21.13
CA LEU A 313 5.37 -6.60 -19.79
C LEU A 313 5.32 -5.11 -19.46
N VAL A 314 4.54 -4.75 -18.44
CA VAL A 314 4.30 -3.35 -18.06
C VAL A 314 4.46 -3.14 -16.56
N CYS A 315 5.07 -2.02 -16.19
CA CYS A 315 5.26 -1.60 -14.80
C CYS A 315 4.27 -0.48 -14.45
N GLY A 316 3.78 -0.50 -13.22
CA GLY A 316 2.96 0.56 -12.64
C GLY A 316 3.13 0.63 -11.12
N GLY A 317 2.31 1.44 -10.48
CA GLY A 317 2.37 1.75 -9.06
C GLY A 317 2.77 3.20 -8.80
N ASP A 318 2.86 3.55 -7.52
CA ASP A 318 3.13 4.91 -7.08
C ASP A 318 4.48 5.48 -7.55
N GLY A 319 5.47 4.62 -7.85
CA GLY A 319 6.76 5.03 -8.41
C GLY A 319 6.65 5.75 -9.75
N PHE A 320 5.53 5.57 -10.46
CA PHE A 320 5.23 6.21 -11.75
C PHE A 320 4.27 7.41 -11.60
N THR A 321 3.81 7.69 -10.39
CA THR A 321 2.93 8.81 -10.06
C THR A 321 3.38 9.45 -8.74
N HIS A 322 2.69 9.16 -7.64
CA HIS A 322 2.96 9.66 -6.30
C HIS A 322 2.27 8.78 -5.24
N SER A 323 2.79 8.79 -4.00
CA SER A 323 2.37 7.87 -2.93
C SER A 323 1.12 8.29 -2.15
N ASN A 324 -0.01 8.38 -2.84
CA ASN A 324 -1.34 8.47 -2.23
C ASN A 324 -2.35 7.56 -2.97
N PHE A 325 -3.62 7.63 -2.59
CA PHE A 325 -4.69 6.86 -3.20
C PHE A 325 -4.89 7.20 -4.69
N ASP A 326 -4.97 8.50 -5.00
CA ASP A 326 -5.26 8.98 -6.35
C ASP A 326 -4.14 8.69 -7.35
N GLY A 327 -2.88 8.83 -6.95
CA GLY A 327 -1.74 8.43 -7.77
C GLY A 327 -1.73 6.93 -8.06
N CYS A 328 -2.20 6.10 -7.12
CA CYS A 328 -2.38 4.67 -7.39
C CYS A 328 -3.52 4.41 -8.40
N ILE A 329 -4.60 5.19 -8.35
CA ILE A 329 -5.70 5.14 -9.33
C ILE A 329 -5.20 5.54 -10.71
N GLU A 330 -4.54 6.69 -10.84
CA GLU A 330 -3.97 7.18 -12.10
C GLU A 330 -3.07 6.11 -12.74
N SER A 331 -2.18 5.51 -11.95
CA SER A 331 -1.32 4.45 -12.44
C SER A 331 -2.10 3.21 -12.88
N ALA A 332 -3.10 2.78 -12.12
CA ALA A 332 -3.93 1.62 -12.49
C ALA A 332 -4.69 1.86 -13.80
N LEU A 333 -5.23 3.07 -14.01
CA LEU A 333 -5.89 3.46 -15.26
C LEU A 333 -4.93 3.40 -16.44
N LYS A 334 -3.72 3.96 -16.30
CA LYS A 334 -2.71 3.93 -17.37
C LYS A 334 -2.22 2.53 -17.72
N VAL A 335 -2.01 1.68 -16.71
CA VAL A 335 -1.67 0.27 -16.93
C VAL A 335 -2.82 -0.46 -17.63
N PHE A 336 -4.06 -0.22 -17.20
CA PHE A 336 -5.24 -0.82 -17.81
C PHE A 336 -5.42 -0.41 -19.27
N ASP A 337 -5.18 0.86 -19.61
CA ASP A 337 -5.20 1.33 -21.01
C ASP A 337 -4.22 0.52 -21.87
N VAL A 338 -2.99 0.30 -21.40
CA VAL A 338 -1.99 -0.51 -22.15
C VAL A 338 -2.48 -1.94 -22.34
N LEU A 339 -2.98 -2.58 -21.28
CA LEU A 339 -3.53 -3.94 -21.36
C LEU A 339 -4.67 -4.05 -22.37
N LYS A 340 -5.59 -3.08 -22.38
CA LYS A 340 -6.75 -3.07 -23.29
C LYS A 340 -6.35 -3.00 -24.77
N HIS A 341 -5.23 -2.34 -25.08
CA HIS A 341 -4.73 -2.27 -26.47
C HIS A 341 -3.91 -3.50 -26.86
N SER A 342 -3.32 -4.22 -25.90
CA SER A 342 -2.44 -5.36 -26.17
C SER A 342 -3.15 -6.73 -26.16
N LEU A 343 -4.33 -6.85 -25.53
CA LEU A 343 -4.98 -8.12 -25.22
C LEU A 343 -6.26 -8.41 -26.00
#